data_AF-A0A920MZL9-F1
#
_entry.id   AF-A0A920MZL9-F1
#
_cell.length_a   1.000
_cell.length_b   1.000
_cell.length_c   1.000
_cell.angle_alpha   90.00
_cell.angle_beta   90.00
_cell.angle_gamma   90.00
#
_symmetry.space_group_name_H-M   'P 1'
#
loop_
_entity.id
_entity.type
_entity.pdbx_description
1 polymer ?
#
loop_
_entity_poly.entity_id
_entity_poly.type
_entity_poly.pdbx_seq_one_letter_code
_entity_poly.pdbx_strand_id
1 'polypeptide(L)'
;MISASLFTRGQVTLDGAAGDDNLIGGSQDDSIIAGDGNDVANGRGGNDIMSGGDGNDDFTGRRDDTMLGEAGNDSLNGQGGRI
;
A
#
# COMPACT_ATOMS: atom_id res chain seq x y z
N MET A 1 -10.91 5.04 4.47
CA MET A 1 -10.31 3.98 5.33
C MET A 1 -10.83 2.62 4.89
N ILE A 2 -9.95 1.85 4.26
CA ILE A 2 -10.17 0.48 3.80
C ILE A 2 -9.17 -0.42 4.55
N SER A 3 -9.65 -1.40 5.30
CA SER A 3 -8.79 -2.30 6.08
C SER A 3 -9.15 -3.76 5.84
N ALA A 4 -8.21 -4.51 5.27
CA ALA A 4 -8.35 -5.95 5.06
C ALA A 4 -8.02 -6.77 6.31
N SER A 5 -7.46 -6.15 7.35
CA SER A 5 -6.98 -6.85 8.56
C SER A 5 -8.02 -7.64 9.37
N LEU A 6 -9.30 -7.48 9.07
CA LEU A 6 -10.41 -8.22 9.70
C LEU A 6 -10.94 -9.38 8.85
N PHE A 7 -10.42 -9.58 7.62
CA PHE A 7 -10.99 -10.51 6.63
C PHE A 7 -10.04 -11.64 6.16
N THR A 8 -8.76 -11.64 6.53
CA THR A 8 -7.75 -12.32 5.68
C THR A 8 -6.99 -13.44 6.37
N ARG A 9 -7.34 -14.68 6.02
CA ARG A 9 -6.36 -15.79 6.06
C ARG A 9 -5.59 -15.90 4.72
N GLY A 10 -5.79 -14.97 3.79
CA GLY A 10 -5.23 -15.01 2.43
C GLY A 10 -5.02 -13.61 1.83
N GLN A 11 -4.41 -13.57 0.66
CA GLN A 11 -4.13 -12.37 -0.14
C GLN A 11 -5.39 -11.57 -0.46
N VAL A 12 -5.28 -10.24 -0.45
CA VAL A 12 -6.32 -9.30 -0.88
C VAL A 12 -5.84 -8.27 -1.88
N THR A 13 -6.80 -7.65 -2.56
CA THR A 13 -6.60 -6.43 -3.34
C THR A 13 -7.38 -5.30 -2.68
N LEU A 14 -6.70 -4.19 -2.41
CA LEU A 14 -7.24 -2.93 -1.90
C LEU A 14 -7.15 -1.88 -3.02
N ASP A 15 -8.22 -1.13 -3.23
CA ASP A 15 -8.33 -0.06 -4.22
C ASP A 15 -8.98 1.16 -3.56
N GLY A 16 -8.21 2.23 -3.37
CA GLY A 16 -8.64 3.51 -2.78
C GLY A 16 -9.41 4.40 -3.78
N ALA A 17 -9.11 4.27 -5.07
CA ALA A 17 -9.62 5.13 -6.13
C ALA A 17 -9.27 6.62 -5.92
N ALA A 18 -10.24 7.52 -5.83
CA ALA A 18 -9.96 8.95 -5.71
C ALA A 18 -10.26 9.48 -4.31
N GLY A 19 -9.43 10.40 -3.84
CA GLY A 19 -9.47 11.02 -2.52
C GLY A 19 -8.35 10.51 -1.61
N ASP A 20 -8.10 11.23 -0.51
CA ASP A 20 -7.06 10.86 0.45
C ASP A 20 -7.51 9.62 1.28
N ASP A 21 -6.86 8.49 1.05
CA ASP A 21 -7.22 7.19 1.59
C ASP A 21 -6.26 6.65 2.65
N ASN A 22 -6.79 5.69 3.42
CA ASN A 22 -6.02 4.94 4.41
C ASN A 22 -6.24 3.46 4.14
N LEU A 23 -5.21 2.79 3.61
CA LEU A 23 -5.24 1.42 3.12
C LEU A 23 -4.35 0.53 3.99
N ILE A 24 -4.91 -0.56 4.49
CA ILE A 24 -4.18 -1.48 5.39
C ILE A 24 -4.39 -2.92 4.93
N GLY A 25 -3.28 -3.56 4.53
CA GLY A 25 -3.18 -4.98 4.20
C GLY A 25 -3.30 -5.92 5.41
N GLY A 26 -3.07 -7.19 5.13
CA GLY A 26 -3.12 -8.35 6.02
C GLY A 26 -1.73 -8.83 6.45
N SER A 27 -1.56 -10.14 6.56
CA SER A 27 -0.25 -10.76 6.87
C SER A 27 0.30 -11.58 5.71
N GLN A 28 -0.39 -11.56 4.57
CA GLN A 28 -0.06 -12.29 3.38
C GLN A 28 0.23 -11.31 2.26
N ASP A 29 0.84 -11.79 1.19
CA ASP A 29 1.16 -11.03 -0.01
C ASP A 29 -0.10 -10.33 -0.53
N ASP A 30 -0.19 -9.02 -0.42
CA ASP A 30 -1.36 -8.23 -0.81
C ASP A 30 -1.06 -7.31 -2.00
N SER A 31 -2.12 -6.83 -2.64
CA SER A 31 -2.04 -5.79 -3.68
C SER A 31 -2.79 -4.55 -3.19
N ILE A 32 -2.12 -3.41 -3.18
CA ILE A 32 -2.67 -2.14 -2.72
C ILE A 32 -2.52 -1.12 -3.84
N ILE A 33 -3.63 -0.51 -4.24
CA ILE A 33 -3.71 0.57 -5.23
C ILE A 33 -4.34 1.75 -4.50
N ALA A 34 -3.60 2.84 -4.35
CA ALA A 34 -4.06 4.00 -3.60
C ALA A 34 -4.90 4.93 -4.47
N GLY A 35 -4.36 5.35 -5.61
CA GLY A 35 -5.07 6.04 -6.68
C GLY A 35 -4.78 7.54 -6.70
N ASP A 36 -5.80 8.38 -6.86
CA ASP A 36 -5.62 9.83 -6.89
C ASP A 36 -5.81 10.38 -5.47
N GLY A 37 -4.85 11.07 -4.88
CA GLY A 37 -4.97 11.60 -3.51
C GLY A 37 -3.63 11.60 -2.78
N ASN A 38 -3.57 12.17 -1.58
CA ASN A 38 -2.42 11.95 -0.70
C ASN A 38 -2.75 10.79 0.24
N ASP A 39 -2.24 9.62 -0.09
CA ASP A 39 -2.68 8.38 0.52
C ASP A 39 -1.72 7.84 1.57
N VAL A 40 -2.26 7.01 2.48
CA VAL A 40 -1.46 6.26 3.45
C VAL A 40 -1.70 4.77 3.26
N ALA A 41 -0.66 4.03 2.90
CA ALA A 41 -0.73 2.57 2.71
C ALA A 41 0.20 1.79 3.64
N ASN A 42 -0.27 0.66 4.16
CA ASN A 42 0.52 -0.27 4.96
C ASN A 42 0.28 -1.72 4.53
N GLY A 43 1.27 -2.32 3.85
CA GLY A 43 1.24 -3.73 3.42
C GLY A 43 1.30 -4.73 4.57
N ARG A 44 1.88 -4.30 5.70
CA ARG A 44 2.11 -5.05 6.94
C ARG A 44 3.05 -6.24 6.79
N GLY A 45 2.62 -7.36 6.22
CA GLY A 45 3.45 -8.55 6.17
C GLY A 45 3.01 -9.45 5.04
N GLY A 46 3.93 -10.25 4.54
CA GLY A 46 3.81 -10.78 3.18
C GLY A 46 4.89 -10.13 2.33
N ASN A 47 4.86 -10.42 1.04
CA ASN A 47 5.55 -9.65 0.01
C ASN A 47 4.49 -8.94 -0.82
N ASP A 48 4.29 -7.67 -0.55
CA ASP A 48 3.19 -6.86 -1.04
C ASP A 48 3.55 -6.11 -2.33
N ILE A 49 2.54 -5.76 -3.12
CA ILE A 49 2.65 -4.84 -4.25
C ILE A 49 1.81 -3.61 -3.93
N MET A 50 2.42 -2.43 -3.88
CA MET A 50 1.74 -1.17 -3.56
C MET A 50 1.99 -0.13 -4.66
N SER A 51 0.94 0.51 -5.17
CA SER A 51 0.97 1.61 -6.14
C SER A 51 0.28 2.86 -5.55
N GLY A 52 0.98 3.99 -5.59
CA GLY A 52 0.58 5.32 -5.10
C GLY A 52 -0.44 5.94 -6.03
N GLY A 53 0.01 6.35 -7.21
CA GLY A 53 -0.83 7.00 -8.20
C GLY A 53 -0.51 8.50 -8.24
N ASP A 54 -1.52 9.35 -8.32
CA ASP A 54 -1.31 10.80 -8.36
C ASP A 54 -1.41 11.39 -6.94
N GLY A 55 -0.35 12.01 -6.42
CA GLY A 55 -0.36 12.71 -5.14
C GLY A 55 0.91 12.54 -4.35
N ASN A 56 0.92 12.90 -3.06
CA ASN A 56 2.07 12.66 -2.20
C ASN A 56 1.73 11.57 -1.20
N ASP A 57 2.25 10.37 -1.44
CA ASP A 57 1.83 9.18 -0.70
C ASP A 57 2.83 8.77 0.40
N ASP A 58 2.30 8.21 1.49
CA ASP A 58 3.06 7.67 2.61
C ASP A 58 2.87 6.15 2.72
N PHE A 59 3.81 5.39 2.16
CA PHE A 59 3.72 3.93 2.07
C PHE A 59 4.71 3.24 3.02
N THR A 60 4.20 2.27 3.77
CA THR A 60 5.01 1.43 4.65
C THR A 60 4.86 -0.04 4.29
N GLY A 61 5.97 -0.63 3.87
CA GLY A 61 6.14 -2.06 3.67
C GLY A 61 7.01 -2.74 4.73
N ARG A 62 7.03 -4.08 4.69
CA ARG A 62 8.00 -4.94 5.39
C ARG A 62 8.42 -6.08 4.46
N ARG A 63 9.64 -6.59 4.63
CA ARG A 63 10.17 -7.71 3.82
C ARG A 63 10.29 -7.33 2.35
N ASP A 64 10.14 -8.27 1.42
CA ASP A 64 10.44 -8.08 -0.01
C ASP A 64 9.23 -7.49 -0.75
N ASP A 65 8.76 -6.32 -0.30
CA ASP A 65 7.68 -5.59 -0.94
C ASP A 65 8.17 -4.88 -2.20
N THR A 66 7.24 -4.64 -3.13
CA THR A 66 7.41 -3.76 -4.29
C THR A 66 6.50 -2.55 -4.11
N MET A 67 7.08 -1.36 -4.03
CA MET A 67 6.33 -0.11 -3.90
C MET A 67 6.62 0.82 -5.07
N LEU A 68 5.58 1.39 -5.66
CA LEU A 68 5.68 2.40 -6.70
C LEU A 68 4.86 3.62 -6.26
N GLY A 69 5.52 4.75 -6.00
CA GLY A 69 4.83 6.00 -5.65
C GLY A 69 4.08 6.64 -6.82
N GLU A 70 4.61 6.46 -8.03
CA GLU A 70 4.11 7.10 -9.26
C GLU A 70 4.30 8.63 -9.26
N ALA A 71 3.25 9.42 -9.34
CA ALA A 71 3.34 10.86 -9.61
C ALA A 71 3.19 11.69 -8.34
N GLY A 72 4.30 12.26 -7.86
CA GLY A 72 4.32 13.28 -6.82
C GLY A 72 5.52 13.12 -5.92
N ASN A 73 5.43 13.58 -4.66
CA ASN A 73 6.53 13.47 -3.71
C ASN A 73 6.24 12.39 -2.67
N ASP A 74 6.57 11.16 -3.02
CA ASP A 74 6.21 10.00 -2.22
C ASP A 74 7.27 9.64 -1.18
N SER A 75 6.79 9.05 -0.12
CA SER A 75 7.54 8.56 1.03
C SER A 75 7.34 7.05 1.12
N LEU A 76 8.28 6.31 0.53
CA LEU A 76 8.22 4.85 0.45
C LEU A 76 9.21 4.23 1.45
N ASN A 77 8.70 3.52 2.47
CA ASN A 77 9.52 2.87 3.48
C ASN A 77 9.31 1.34 3.48
N GLY A 78 10.22 0.61 2.85
CA GLY A 78 10.10 -0.85 2.68
C GLY A 78 10.70 -1.71 3.78
N GLN A 79 11.41 -1.13 4.75
CA GLN A 79 12.04 -1.86 5.87
C GLN A 79 12.75 -3.18 5.50
N GLY A 80 13.34 -3.27 4.29
CA GLY A 80 13.91 -4.50 3.74
C GLY A 80 13.53 -4.80 2.28
N GLY A 81 12.48 -4.16 1.77
CA GLY A 81 11.94 -4.39 0.42
C GLY A 81 12.57 -3.56 -0.69
N ARG A 82 12.14 -3.84 -1.92
CA ARG A 82 12.58 -3.10 -3.11
C ARG A 82 11.64 -1.91 -3.32
N ILE A 83 12.22 -0.72 -3.25
CA ILE A 83 11.59 0.55 -3.63
C ILE A 83 12.03 0.87 -5.07
#